data_AF-A0A355HB98-F1
#
_entry.id   AF-A0A355HB98-F1
#
_cell.length_a   1.000
_cell.length_b   1.000
_cell.length_c   1.000
_cell.angle_alpha   90.00
_cell.angle_beta   90.00
_cell.angle_gamma   90.00
#
_symmetry.space_group_name_H-M   'P 1'
#
loop_
_entity.id
_entity.type
_entity.pdbx_description
1 polymer ?
#
loop_
_entity_poly.entity_id
_entity_poly.type
_entity_poly.pdbx_seq_one_letter_code
_entity_poly.pdbx_strand_id
1 'polypeptide(L)'
;EKLIRIWDRPLPLIRIEAHLFETSESHSRQLGLEFRGKSVATDGMVSISDQGPFSAGLALGPAATSQALRVDAVLRLLQSEGKGRMLSRPVVVTLNNVEAEMNSGSVMHIKINTEKTSRLQELKTGITLRVTPRLIEDSDNRSNDRIWLKIYAETSNPTEGPSIDG
;
A
#
# COMPACT_ATOMS: atom_id res chain seq x y z
N GLU A 1 -39.30 -11.90 -44.90
CA GLU A 1 -39.58 -10.92 -43.82
C GLU A 1 -39.85 -11.50 -42.43
N LYS A 2 -40.43 -12.70 -42.27
CA LYS A 2 -40.73 -13.28 -40.93
C LYS A 2 -39.50 -13.56 -40.04
N LEU A 3 -38.31 -13.74 -40.61
CA LEU A 3 -37.09 -14.08 -39.87
C LEU A 3 -36.43 -12.88 -39.17
N ILE A 4 -36.69 -11.65 -39.63
CA ILE A 4 -36.06 -10.44 -39.08
C ILE A 4 -36.71 -10.06 -37.73
N ARG A 5 -38.02 -10.25 -37.59
CA ARG A 5 -38.75 -9.91 -36.35
C ARG A 5 -38.41 -10.82 -35.15
N ILE A 6 -37.83 -11.99 -35.38
CA ILE A 6 -37.46 -12.92 -34.30
C ILE A 6 -36.07 -12.58 -33.73
N TRP A 7 -35.24 -11.90 -34.53
CA TRP A 7 -33.86 -11.51 -34.22
C TRP A 7 -33.74 -10.13 -33.58
N ASP A 8 -34.72 -9.26 -33.78
CA ASP A 8 -34.73 -7.91 -33.20
C ASP A 8 -35.32 -7.92 -31.79
N ARG A 9 -34.51 -8.37 -30.81
CA ARG A 9 -34.82 -8.31 -29.38
C ARG A 9 -33.88 -7.33 -28.70
N PRO A 10 -34.34 -6.56 -27.70
CA PRO A 10 -33.46 -5.67 -26.96
C PRO A 10 -32.37 -6.48 -26.24
N LEU A 11 -31.12 -6.05 -26.41
CA LEU A 11 -29.97 -6.64 -25.73
C LEU A 11 -29.93 -6.14 -24.27
N PRO A 12 -29.76 -7.03 -23.28
CA PRO A 12 -29.68 -6.61 -21.89
C PRO A 12 -28.36 -5.87 -21.63
N LEU A 13 -28.44 -4.81 -20.81
CA LEU A 13 -27.28 -4.10 -20.29
C LEU A 13 -26.79 -4.77 -19.01
N ILE A 14 -25.48 -4.94 -18.90
CA ILE A 14 -24.80 -5.57 -17.78
C ILE A 14 -23.82 -4.57 -17.20
N ARG A 15 -24.00 -4.23 -15.92
CA ARG A 15 -23.07 -3.39 -15.15
C ARG A 15 -22.15 -4.29 -14.35
N ILE A 16 -20.85 -4.08 -14.50
CA ILE A 16 -19.80 -4.84 -13.83
C ILE A 16 -19.02 -3.87 -12.95
N GLU A 17 -18.90 -4.22 -11.68
CA GLU A 17 -18.12 -3.48 -10.69
C GLU A 17 -17.09 -4.44 -10.09
N ALA A 18 -15.82 -4.06 -10.17
CA ALA A 18 -14.73 -4.82 -9.56
C ALA A 18 -14.18 -4.06 -8.37
N HIS A 19 -13.81 -4.77 -7.30
CA HIS A 19 -13.17 -4.18 -6.11
C HIS A 19 -11.75 -4.72 -6.01
N LEU A 20 -10.77 -3.83 -6.01
CA LEU A 20 -9.37 -4.21 -5.87
C LEU A 20 -8.85 -3.85 -4.47
N PHE A 21 -8.28 -4.83 -3.79
CA PHE A 21 -7.74 -4.68 -2.44
C PHE A 21 -6.25 -4.94 -2.44
N GLU A 22 -5.49 -4.10 -1.75
CA GLU A 22 -4.08 -4.30 -1.50
C GLU A 22 -3.90 -4.62 0.00
N THR A 23 -3.19 -5.69 0.30
CA THR A 23 -2.84 -6.04 1.68
C THR A 23 -1.32 -6.11 1.79
N SER A 24 -0.77 -5.36 2.74
CA SER A 24 0.63 -5.49 3.13
C SER A 24 0.67 -6.17 4.50
N GLU A 25 1.15 -7.40 4.52
CA GLU A 25 1.36 -8.13 5.77
C GLU A 25 2.80 -7.90 6.23
N SER A 26 2.99 -6.96 7.15
CA SER A 26 4.28 -6.77 7.83
C SER A 26 4.10 -7.06 9.32
N HIS A 27 4.58 -8.23 9.75
CA HIS A 27 4.65 -8.58 11.16
C HIS A 27 6.11 -8.48 11.60
N SER A 28 6.42 -7.48 12.42
CA SER A 28 7.74 -7.34 13.03
C SER A 28 7.59 -7.18 14.53
N ARG A 29 8.23 -8.09 15.27
CA ARG A 29 8.30 -8.07 16.73
C ARG A 29 9.77 -7.93 17.12
N GLN A 30 10.11 -6.80 17.72
CA GLN A 30 11.45 -6.57 18.25
C GLN A 30 11.39 -6.39 19.77
N LEU A 31 12.20 -7.18 20.48
CA LEU A 31 12.41 -7.08 21.91
C LEU A 31 13.82 -6.53 22.15
N GLY A 32 13.92 -5.36 22.77
CA GLY A 32 15.19 -4.75 23.13
C GLY A 32 15.28 -4.52 24.64
N LEU A 33 16.43 -4.86 25.22
CA LEU A 33 16.75 -4.59 26.62
C LEU A 33 17.91 -3.60 26.67
N GLU A 34 17.69 -2.44 27.28
CA GLU A 34 18.68 -1.38 27.42
C GLU A 34 19.07 -1.24 28.90
N PHE A 35 20.35 -1.32 29.22
CA PHE A 35 20.87 -1.11 30.57
C PHE A 35 21.57 0.24 30.64
N ARG A 36 21.26 1.03 31.66
CA ARG A 36 21.83 2.36 31.90
C ARG A 36 22.48 2.36 33.28
N GLY A 37 23.79 2.60 33.36
CA GLY A 37 24.52 2.69 34.63
C GLY A 37 24.93 4.13 34.93
N LYS A 38 24.65 4.61 36.14
CA LYS A 38 25.19 5.88 36.65
C LYS A 38 26.21 5.57 37.75
N SER A 39 27.45 6.04 37.56
CA SER A 39 28.52 5.89 38.54
C SER A 39 28.93 7.26 39.10
N VAL A 40 29.04 7.34 40.41
CA VAL A 40 29.50 8.54 41.14
C VAL A 40 30.89 8.21 41.67
N ALA A 41 31.92 8.91 41.19
CA ALA A 41 33.27 8.72 41.68
C ALA A 41 33.45 9.40 43.05
N THR A 42 34.30 8.81 43.89
CA THR A 42 34.59 9.21 45.27
C THR A 42 35.05 10.66 45.43
N ASP A 43 35.47 11.31 44.34
CA ASP A 43 35.91 12.72 44.31
C ASP A 43 34.79 13.72 43.95
N GLY A 44 33.52 13.30 44.02
CA GLY A 44 32.36 14.15 43.73
C GLY A 44 32.07 14.38 42.24
N MET A 45 32.89 13.84 41.33
CA MET A 45 32.65 13.87 39.89
C MET A 45 31.74 12.70 39.47
N VAL A 46 30.60 13.02 38.84
CA VAL A 46 29.67 12.04 38.25
C VAL A 46 30.05 11.81 36.80
N SER A 47 30.46 10.59 36.44
CA SER A 47 30.75 10.21 35.06
C SER A 47 29.58 9.38 34.51
N ILE A 48 28.90 9.89 33.50
CA ILE A 48 27.79 9.22 32.82
C ILE A 48 28.32 8.71 31.49
N SER A 49 28.55 7.40 31.36
CA SER A 49 28.85 6.77 30.07
C SER A 49 27.54 6.56 29.31
N ASP A 50 27.04 7.60 28.65
CA ASP A 50 25.87 7.54 27.75
C ASP A 50 26.32 7.36 26.30
N GLN A 51 25.71 6.41 25.59
CA GLN A 51 25.97 6.12 24.17
C GLN A 51 24.69 6.36 23.34
N GLY A 52 23.98 7.47 23.61
CA GLY A 52 22.73 7.83 22.95
C GLY A 52 22.63 9.32 22.59
N PRO A 53 21.85 9.71 21.57
CA PRO A 53 21.91 11.05 20.96
C PRO A 53 21.27 12.18 21.78
N PHE A 54 20.69 11.91 22.96
CA PHE A 54 20.06 12.93 23.80
C PHE A 54 20.34 12.70 25.29
N SER A 55 21.45 13.20 25.81
CA SER A 55 21.58 13.45 27.25
C SER A 55 22.38 14.71 27.57
N ALA A 56 21.82 15.53 28.46
CA ALA A 56 22.49 16.64 29.12
C ALA A 56 22.06 16.65 30.60
N GLY A 57 23.02 16.64 31.52
CA GLY A 57 22.77 16.71 32.97
C GLY A 57 24.02 17.11 33.73
N LEU A 58 23.92 18.14 34.58
CA LEU A 58 24.97 18.64 35.48
C LEU A 58 24.50 18.42 36.94
N ALA A 59 25.37 17.85 37.78
CA ALA A 59 25.10 17.66 39.22
C ALA A 59 26.35 18.03 40.05
N LEU A 60 26.18 18.92 41.04
CA LEU A 60 27.22 19.45 41.93
C LEU A 60 26.76 19.26 43.40
N GLY A 61 27.55 18.60 44.25
CA GLY A 61 27.28 18.43 45.71
C GLY A 61 28.31 17.56 46.46
N PRO A 62 28.47 17.70 47.80
CA PRO A 62 29.63 17.18 48.54
C PRO A 62 29.58 15.67 48.80
N ALA A 63 30.76 15.06 48.70
CA ALA A 63 31.01 13.63 48.78
C ALA A 63 30.86 13.07 50.21
N ALA A 64 29.68 12.56 50.53
CA ALA A 64 29.50 11.69 51.69
C ALA A 64 28.75 10.42 51.27
N THR A 65 29.49 9.32 51.25
CA THR A 65 29.03 7.92 51.42
C THR A 65 27.85 7.48 50.56
N SER A 66 28.15 6.86 49.42
CA SER A 66 27.46 5.64 48.92
C SER A 66 28.11 5.22 47.59
N GLN A 67 28.73 4.04 47.55
CA GLN A 67 29.10 3.35 46.30
C GLN A 67 27.82 2.82 45.60
N ALA A 68 26.85 3.69 45.41
CA ALA A 68 25.55 3.34 44.85
C ALA A 68 25.66 3.36 43.32
N LEU A 69 26.12 2.25 42.75
CA LEU A 69 25.92 1.98 41.33
C LEU A 69 24.42 1.83 41.10
N ARG A 70 23.80 2.82 40.45
CA ARG A 70 22.39 2.75 40.05
C ARG A 70 22.33 2.26 38.61
N VAL A 71 21.73 1.10 38.41
CA VAL A 71 21.48 0.50 37.10
C VAL A 71 19.98 0.59 36.81
N ASP A 72 19.62 1.39 35.82
CA ASP A 72 18.26 1.52 35.32
C ASP A 72 18.14 0.62 34.07
N ALA A 73 17.17 -0.30 34.03
CA ALA A 73 16.89 -1.12 32.85
C ALA A 73 15.62 -0.62 32.15
N VAL A 74 15.69 -0.40 30.84
CA VAL A 74 14.56 0.02 30.01
C VAL A 74 14.21 -1.11 29.04
N LEU A 75 13.00 -1.64 29.17
CA LEU A 75 12.45 -2.63 28.25
C LEU A 75 11.73 -1.91 27.10
N ARG A 76 12.17 -2.16 25.87
CA ARG A 76 11.52 -1.62 24.66
C ARG A 76 10.86 -2.76 23.90
N LEU A 77 9.54 -2.67 23.76
CA LEU A 77 8.73 -3.59 22.96
C LEU A 77 8.14 -2.82 21.78
N LEU A 78 8.49 -3.23 20.56
CA LEU A 78 7.94 -2.68 19.33
C LEU A 78 7.19 -3.81 18.59
N GLN A 79 5.91 -3.57 18.34
CA GLN A 79 5.05 -4.42 17.52
C GLN A 79 4.51 -3.58 16.37
N SER A 80 4.86 -3.95 15.13
CA SER A 80 4.25 -3.39 13.93
C SER A 80 3.22 -4.37 13.39
N GLU A 81 2.04 -3.87 13.05
CA GLU A 81 0.97 -4.63 12.41
C GLU A 81 0.64 -4.01 11.05
N GLY A 82 0.66 -4.84 10.00
CA GLY A 82 0.23 -4.46 8.66
C GLY A 82 -1.29 -4.27 8.58
N LYS A 83 -1.73 -3.24 7.86
CA LYS A 83 -3.15 -2.96 7.57
C LYS A 83 -3.37 -3.00 6.05
N GLY A 84 -4.42 -3.69 5.60
CA GLY A 84 -4.86 -3.66 4.21
C GLY A 84 -5.64 -2.40 3.85
N ARG A 85 -5.61 -1.99 2.57
CA ARG A 85 -6.34 -0.83 2.04
C ARG A 85 -6.99 -1.17 0.69
N MET A 86 -8.17 -0.60 0.41
CA MET A 86 -8.79 -0.71 -0.91
C MET A 86 -8.07 0.20 -1.91
N LEU A 87 -7.70 -0.36 -3.07
CA LEU A 87 -6.98 0.36 -4.11
C LEU A 87 -7.95 1.10 -5.05
N SER A 88 -9.03 0.45 -5.49
CA SER A 88 -9.94 1.02 -6.49
C SER A 88 -11.27 0.27 -6.65
N ARG A 89 -12.21 0.91 -7.37
CA ARG A 89 -13.50 0.36 -7.78
C ARG A 89 -13.86 0.71 -9.24
N PRO A 90 -13.22 0.11 -10.26
CA PRO A 90 -13.61 0.35 -11.64
C PRO A 90 -15.01 -0.21 -11.94
N VAL A 91 -15.80 0.57 -12.68
CA VAL A 91 -17.16 0.21 -13.10
C VAL A 91 -17.25 0.34 -14.62
N VAL A 92 -17.81 -0.68 -15.27
CA VAL A 92 -18.06 -0.69 -16.72
C VAL A 92 -19.46 -1.21 -17.00
N VAL A 93 -20.12 -0.61 -17.99
CA VAL A 93 -21.45 -1.04 -18.46
C VAL A 93 -21.30 -1.48 -19.91
N THR A 94 -21.76 -2.68 -20.22
CA THR A 94 -21.68 -3.25 -21.56
C THR A 94 -22.93 -4.06 -21.90
N LEU A 95 -23.09 -4.39 -23.17
CA LEU A 95 -24.15 -5.27 -23.65
C LEU A 95 -23.73 -6.74 -23.50
N ASN A 96 -24.72 -7.63 -23.46
CA ASN A 96 -24.48 -9.06 -23.47
C ASN A 96 -23.64 -9.49 -24.69
N ASN A 97 -22.62 -10.33 -24.45
CA ASN A 97 -21.64 -10.80 -25.43
C ASN A 97 -20.77 -9.72 -26.08
N VAL A 98 -20.78 -8.48 -25.58
CA VAL A 98 -19.96 -7.37 -26.09
C VAL A 98 -18.80 -7.11 -25.14
N GLU A 99 -17.59 -7.08 -25.71
CA GLU A 99 -16.39 -6.72 -24.96
C GLU A 99 -16.41 -5.22 -24.63
N ALA A 100 -16.04 -4.89 -23.39
CA ALA A 100 -15.85 -3.53 -22.95
C ALA A 100 -14.56 -3.40 -22.13
N GLU A 101 -13.95 -2.23 -22.21
CA GLU A 101 -12.76 -1.86 -21.48
C GLU A 101 -13.02 -0.59 -20.66
N MET A 102 -12.50 -0.57 -19.44
CA MET A 102 -12.48 0.58 -18.56
C MET A 102 -11.07 0.80 -18.06
N ASN A 103 -10.50 1.98 -18.35
CA ASN A 103 -9.23 2.44 -17.79
C ASN A 103 -9.50 3.53 -16.73
N SER A 104 -9.10 3.25 -15.49
CA SER A 104 -9.14 4.17 -14.36
C SER A 104 -7.71 4.52 -13.96
N GLY A 105 -7.23 5.69 -14.34
CA GLY A 105 -5.82 6.03 -14.15
C GLY A 105 -5.47 7.49 -14.38
N SER A 106 -4.19 7.80 -14.27
CA SER A 106 -3.60 9.11 -14.58
C SER A 106 -2.41 8.94 -15.51
N VAL A 107 -2.17 9.95 -16.35
CA VAL A 107 -1.03 10.00 -17.26
C VAL A 107 0.03 10.91 -16.66
N MET A 108 1.19 10.32 -16.33
CA MET A 108 2.35 11.07 -15.87
C MET A 108 3.26 11.40 -17.05
N HIS A 109 3.72 12.64 -17.13
CA HIS A 109 4.65 13.08 -18.15
C HIS A 109 6.04 13.21 -17.54
N ILE A 110 6.97 12.34 -17.94
CA ILE A 110 8.36 12.45 -17.53
C ILE A 110 9.17 13.11 -18.63
N LYS A 111 9.95 14.13 -18.27
CA LYS A 111 10.87 14.81 -19.18
C LYS A 111 12.23 14.14 -19.09
N ILE A 112 12.62 13.46 -20.16
CA ILE A 112 13.95 12.85 -20.26
C ILE A 112 14.84 13.86 -20.98
N ASN A 113 15.83 14.39 -20.26
CA ASN A 113 16.86 15.24 -20.82
C ASN A 113 18.09 14.38 -21.09
N THR A 114 18.34 14.09 -22.36
CA THR A 114 19.63 13.54 -22.82
C THR A 114 20.43 14.70 -23.42
N GLU A 115 21.76 14.68 -23.34
CA GLU A 115 22.68 15.79 -23.67
C GLU A 115 22.42 16.54 -24.98
N LYS A 116 21.69 15.94 -25.94
CA LYS A 116 21.33 16.55 -27.24
C LYS A 116 19.84 16.54 -27.58
N THR A 117 18.96 16.00 -26.72
CA THR A 117 17.52 15.91 -27.02
C THR A 117 16.70 15.83 -25.73
N SER A 118 15.66 16.66 -25.65
CA SER A 118 14.64 16.55 -24.60
C SER A 118 13.42 15.82 -25.18
N ARG A 119 13.00 14.71 -24.57
CA ARG A 119 11.80 13.96 -24.96
C ARG A 119 10.85 13.85 -23.78
N LEU A 120 9.57 14.13 -24.02
CA LEU A 120 8.49 13.82 -23.08
C LEU A 120 8.07 12.37 -23.30
N GLN A 121 8.09 11.57 -22.24
CA GLN A 121 7.54 10.22 -22.24
C GLN A 121 6.29 10.19 -21.36
N GLU A 122 5.21 9.65 -21.92
CA GLU A 122 3.96 9.43 -21.20
C GLU A 122 4.01 8.08 -20.51
N LEU A 123 3.76 8.07 -19.21
CA LEU A 123 3.60 6.88 -18.41
C LEU A 123 2.14 6.81 -17.96
N LYS A 124 1.41 5.83 -18.48
CA LYS A 124 0.03 5.56 -18.06
C LYS A 124 0.08 4.75 -16.76
N THR A 125 -0.59 5.26 -15.74
CA THR A 125 -0.66 4.65 -14.40
C THR A 125 -2.12 4.40 -14.08
N GLY A 126 -2.44 3.39 -13.26
CA GLY A 126 -3.80 3.06 -12.90
C GLY A 126 -4.20 1.64 -13.29
N ILE A 127 -5.48 1.43 -13.52
CA ILE A 127 -6.09 0.10 -13.61
C ILE A 127 -6.87 -0.02 -14.89
N THR A 128 -6.61 -1.08 -15.64
CA THR A 128 -7.34 -1.43 -16.86
C THR A 128 -8.17 -2.67 -16.58
N LEU A 129 -9.48 -2.56 -16.75
CA LEU A 129 -10.44 -3.65 -16.60
C LEU A 129 -11.06 -3.94 -17.97
N ARG A 130 -10.85 -5.14 -18.49
CA ARG A 130 -11.40 -5.60 -19.77
C ARG A 130 -12.30 -6.82 -19.54
N VAL A 131 -13.53 -6.74 -20.02
CA VAL A 131 -14.58 -7.71 -19.68
C VAL A 131 -15.43 -8.08 -20.89
N THR A 132 -15.85 -9.34 -20.92
CA THR A 132 -16.86 -9.83 -21.87
C THR A 132 -17.87 -10.66 -21.09
N PRO A 133 -19.06 -10.11 -20.76
CA PRO A 133 -20.09 -10.86 -20.07
C PRO A 133 -20.91 -11.69 -21.04
N ARG A 134 -21.44 -12.80 -20.54
CA ARG A 134 -22.42 -13.66 -21.18
C ARG A 134 -23.53 -14.00 -20.20
N LEU A 135 -24.73 -13.50 -20.47
CA LEU A 135 -25.94 -13.85 -19.74
C LEU A 135 -26.43 -15.23 -20.18
N ILE A 136 -26.68 -16.10 -19.19
CA ILE A 136 -27.35 -17.38 -19.34
C ILE A 136 -28.66 -17.25 -18.60
N GLU A 137 -29.73 -17.05 -19.38
CA GLU A 137 -31.09 -16.97 -18.88
C GLU A 137 -31.59 -18.37 -18.51
N ASP A 138 -32.26 -18.49 -17.36
CA ASP A 138 -32.96 -19.71 -16.99
C ASP A 138 -34.43 -19.61 -17.43
N SER A 139 -34.88 -20.57 -18.26
CA SER A 139 -36.21 -20.53 -18.88
C SER A 139 -37.36 -20.69 -17.90
N ASP A 140 -37.14 -21.39 -16.78
CA ASP A 140 -38.18 -21.65 -15.77
C ASP A 140 -38.21 -20.59 -14.67
N ASN A 141 -37.04 -20.03 -14.32
CA ASN A 141 -36.97 -19.06 -13.24
C ASN A 141 -35.85 -18.03 -13.45
N ARG A 142 -36.23 -16.84 -13.92
CA ARG A 142 -35.31 -15.69 -14.12
C ARG A 142 -34.56 -15.25 -12.87
N SER A 143 -34.97 -15.67 -11.67
CA SER A 143 -34.17 -15.41 -10.46
C SER A 143 -32.84 -16.17 -10.44
N ASN A 144 -32.68 -17.19 -11.30
CA ASN A 144 -31.47 -18.00 -11.42
C ASN A 144 -30.61 -17.62 -12.63
N ASP A 145 -30.85 -16.46 -13.24
CA ASP A 145 -30.02 -15.96 -14.34
C ASP A 145 -28.55 -15.89 -13.89
N ARG A 146 -27.66 -16.47 -14.69
CA ARG A 146 -26.23 -16.53 -14.40
C ARG A 146 -25.47 -15.67 -15.40
N ILE A 147 -24.42 -15.01 -14.92
CA ILE A 147 -23.49 -14.27 -15.78
C ILE A 147 -22.17 -15.02 -15.79
N TRP A 148 -21.76 -15.49 -16.97
CA TRP A 148 -20.39 -15.89 -17.21
C TRP A 148 -19.57 -14.68 -17.63
N LEU A 149 -18.45 -14.46 -16.97
CA LEU A 149 -17.62 -13.29 -17.18
C LEU A 149 -16.21 -13.72 -17.57
N LYS A 150 -15.77 -13.29 -18.75
CA LYS A 150 -14.33 -13.23 -19.05
C LYS A 150 -13.82 -11.89 -18.55
N ILE A 151 -12.83 -11.90 -17.67
CA ILE A 151 -12.28 -10.71 -17.03
C ILE A 151 -10.76 -10.73 -17.12
N TYR A 152 -10.21 -9.57 -17.48
CA TYR A 152 -8.78 -9.28 -17.46
C TYR A 152 -8.61 -7.96 -16.72
N ALA A 153 -7.77 -7.94 -15.69
CA ALA A 153 -7.47 -6.74 -14.93
C ALA A 153 -5.95 -6.56 -14.87
N GLU A 154 -5.50 -5.35 -15.18
CA GLU A 154 -4.10 -4.93 -15.08
C GLU A 154 -4.01 -3.74 -14.14
N THR A 155 -2.97 -3.71 -13.31
CA THR A 155 -2.68 -2.58 -12.41
C THR A 155 -1.26 -2.10 -12.65
N SER A 156 -1.08 -0.79 -12.79
CA SER A 156 0.20 -0.14 -13.03
C SER A 156 0.44 0.89 -11.93
N ASN A 157 1.41 0.62 -11.06
CA ASN A 157 1.82 1.53 -10.00
C ASN A 157 3.32 1.87 -10.22
N PRO A 158 3.66 3.13 -10.56
CA PRO A 158 5.06 3.50 -10.68
C PRO A 158 5.68 3.54 -9.28
N THR A 159 6.64 2.66 -9.01
CA THR A 159 7.45 2.74 -7.80
C THR A 159 8.58 3.73 -8.07
N GLU A 160 8.62 4.85 -7.34
CA GLU A 160 9.82 5.68 -7.32
C GLU A 160 10.93 4.86 -6.66
N GLY A 161 11.93 4.46 -7.44
CA GLY A 161 13.16 3.89 -6.90
C GLY A 161 13.85 4.92 -6.01
N PRO A 162 14.65 4.49 -5.01
CA PRO A 162 15.37 5.43 -4.17
C PRO A 162 16.23 6.32 -5.08
N SER A 163 16.07 7.63 -4.94
CA SER A 163 16.97 8.63 -5.48
C SER A 163 18.36 8.30 -4.95
N ILE A 164 19.19 7.66 -5.77
CA ILE A 164 20.61 7.53 -5.50
C ILE A 164 21.18 8.92 -5.81
N ASP A 165 21.10 9.80 -4.82
CA ASP A 165 21.98 10.95 -4.74
C ASP A 165 23.38 10.42 -4.39
N GLY A 166 24.38 10.94 -5.10
CA GLY A 166 25.69 10.29 -5.34
C GLY A 166 26.60 10.07 -4.12
#